data_AF-A0A4Q0ICU3-F1
#
_entry.id   AF-A0A4Q0ICU3-F1
#
_cell.length_a   1.000
_cell.length_b   1.000
_cell.length_c   1.000
_cell.angle_alpha   90.00
_cell.angle_beta   90.00
_cell.angle_gamma   90.00
#
_symmetry.space_group_name_H-M   'P 1'
#
loop_
_entity.id
_entity.type
_entity.pdbx_description
1 polymer ?
#
loop_
_entity_poly.entity_id
_entity_poly.type
_entity_poly.pdbx_seq_one_letter_code
_entity_poly.pdbx_strand_id
1 'polypeptide(L)'
;DRVFPPDHYGDPTKGTIRIIDYKTGVDNIEFKSLDDLFEPTARDRRKAILQSMFYSRAYAEKFRYEVPVQPFIYRMRTIYSDGINPLKYSGKPLKDYHEIIDGYMERLEALVREMLLSDKPFTQAEKEESCTFCLFK
;
A
#
# COMPACT_ATOMS: atom_id res chain seq x y z
N ASP A 1 -11.96 -9.26 0.57
CA ASP A 1 -12.56 -10.24 -0.37
C ASP A 1 -11.68 -11.49 -0.41
N ARG A 2 -12.20 -12.64 -0.82
CA ARG A 2 -11.43 -13.91 -0.86
C ARG A 2 -11.75 -14.65 -2.16
N VAL A 3 -10.69 -15.04 -2.88
CA VAL A 3 -10.78 -15.73 -4.17
C VAL A 3 -10.20 -17.12 -4.03
N PHE A 4 -11.00 -18.14 -4.32
CA PHE A 4 -10.56 -19.53 -4.22
C PHE A 4 -10.13 -20.07 -5.58
N PRO A 5 -9.11 -20.96 -5.63
CA PRO A 5 -8.80 -21.70 -6.84
C PRO A 5 -9.91 -22.70 -7.16
N PRO A 6 -10.06 -23.14 -8.43
CA PRO A 6 -11.16 -24.00 -8.87
C PRO A 6 -11.35 -25.27 -8.03
N ASP A 7 -10.26 -25.90 -7.62
CA ASP A 7 -10.29 -27.20 -6.91
C ASP A 7 -10.38 -27.08 -5.38
N HIS A 8 -10.35 -25.86 -4.83
CA HIS A 8 -10.42 -25.62 -3.38
C HIS A 8 -11.43 -24.54 -3.00
N TYR A 9 -12.59 -24.53 -3.66
CA TYR A 9 -13.67 -23.59 -3.35
C TYR A 9 -14.10 -23.72 -1.89
N GLY A 10 -14.07 -22.61 -1.15
CA GLY A 10 -14.47 -22.56 0.26
C GLY A 10 -13.38 -22.97 1.26
N ASP A 11 -12.19 -23.43 0.82
CA ASP A 11 -11.09 -23.75 1.73
C ASP A 11 -10.38 -22.46 2.21
N PRO A 12 -10.56 -22.05 3.48
CA PRO A 12 -10.01 -20.81 4.00
C PRO A 12 -8.47 -20.82 4.08
N THR A 13 -7.82 -21.95 3.84
CA THR A 13 -6.35 -22.10 3.79
C THR A 13 -5.79 -22.04 2.37
N LYS A 14 -6.64 -21.87 1.34
CA LYS A 14 -6.23 -21.86 -0.07
C LYS A 14 -6.67 -20.62 -0.85
N GLY A 15 -7.58 -19.82 -0.29
CA GLY A 15 -8.07 -18.62 -0.99
C GLY A 15 -7.11 -17.43 -0.93
N THR A 16 -6.85 -16.77 -2.04
CA THR A 16 -6.17 -15.47 -2.04
C THR A 16 -7.05 -14.43 -1.35
N ILE A 17 -6.51 -13.70 -0.38
CA ILE A 17 -7.25 -12.62 0.28
C ILE A 17 -6.96 -11.31 -0.44
N ARG A 18 -7.99 -10.55 -0.75
CA ARG A 18 -7.86 -9.18 -1.24
C ARG A 18 -8.16 -8.20 -0.11
N ILE A 19 -7.18 -7.36 0.21
CA ILE A 19 -7.34 -6.20 1.10
C ILE A 19 -7.71 -5.01 0.21
N ILE A 20 -8.92 -4.46 0.40
CA ILE A 20 -9.49 -3.44 -0.47
C ILE A 20 -9.62 -2.12 0.31
N ASP A 21 -8.92 -1.09 -0.16
CA ASP A 21 -8.99 0.27 0.34
C ASP A 21 -9.90 1.12 -0.56
N TYR A 22 -11.01 1.62 -0.02
CA TYR A 22 -12.00 2.39 -0.77
C TYR A 22 -11.63 3.88 -0.78
N LYS A 23 -11.38 4.43 -1.97
CA LYS A 23 -10.96 5.83 -2.15
C LYS A 23 -11.88 6.57 -3.13
N THR A 24 -12.21 7.80 -2.76
CA THR A 24 -12.96 8.74 -3.61
C THR A 24 -12.06 9.53 -4.56
N GLY A 25 -10.75 9.53 -4.33
CA GLY A 25 -9.73 10.21 -5.13
C GLY A 25 -9.31 9.46 -6.40
N VAL A 26 -8.37 10.06 -7.12
CA VAL A 26 -7.73 9.50 -8.34
C VAL A 26 -6.35 8.94 -8.04
N ASP A 27 -6.19 8.28 -6.88
CA ASP A 27 -4.91 7.73 -6.46
C ASP A 27 -4.28 6.87 -7.57
N ASN A 28 -2.98 7.04 -7.79
CA ASN A 28 -2.27 6.22 -8.76
C ASN A 28 -1.95 4.86 -8.14
N ILE A 29 -2.27 3.79 -8.85
CA ILE A 29 -2.12 2.41 -8.40
C ILE A 29 -0.84 1.76 -8.93
N GLU A 30 0.05 2.53 -9.57
CA GLU A 30 1.30 2.06 -10.16
C GLU A 30 2.53 2.73 -9.57
N PHE A 31 3.55 1.95 -9.25
CA PHE A 31 4.85 2.42 -8.76
C PHE A 31 5.99 1.60 -9.39
N LYS A 32 7.16 2.22 -9.55
CA LYS A 32 8.30 1.60 -10.23
C LYS A 32 9.31 1.05 -9.23
N SER A 33 9.53 1.75 -8.12
CA SER A 33 10.44 1.36 -7.07
C SER A 33 9.77 1.42 -5.69
N LEU A 34 10.29 0.66 -4.73
CA LEU A 34 9.83 0.80 -3.34
C LEU A 34 10.16 2.18 -2.77
N ASP A 35 11.24 2.82 -3.23
CA ASP A 35 11.62 4.17 -2.80
C ASP A 35 10.54 5.20 -3.16
N ASP A 36 9.81 5.00 -4.27
CA ASP A 36 8.67 5.85 -4.68
C ASP A 36 7.57 5.92 -3.59
N LEU A 37 7.47 4.91 -2.72
CA LEU A 37 6.47 4.87 -1.64
C LEU A 37 6.90 5.69 -0.40
N PHE A 38 8.22 5.83 -0.21
CA PHE A 38 8.83 6.40 0.99
C PHE A 38 9.47 7.78 0.78
N GLU A 39 9.60 8.25 -0.46
CA GLU A 39 10.09 9.60 -0.79
C GLU A 39 9.17 10.72 -0.25
N PRO A 40 9.58 11.47 0.80
CA PRO A 40 8.74 12.49 1.42
C PRO A 40 8.44 13.66 0.50
N THR A 41 9.35 13.98 -0.43
CA THR A 41 9.22 15.13 -1.33
C THR A 41 8.49 14.77 -2.64
N ALA A 42 8.08 13.52 -2.85
CA ALA A 42 7.40 13.12 -4.07
C ALA A 42 6.05 13.83 -4.23
N ARG A 43 5.86 14.55 -5.35
CA ARG A 43 4.61 15.29 -5.64
C ARG A 43 3.40 14.35 -5.74
N ASP A 44 3.60 13.15 -6.28
CA ASP A 44 2.55 12.15 -6.48
C ASP A 44 2.87 10.89 -5.65
N ARG A 45 3.12 11.11 -4.35
CA ARG A 45 3.45 10.03 -3.41
C ARG A 45 2.32 9.02 -3.38
N ARG A 46 2.69 7.75 -3.49
CA ARG A 46 1.78 6.60 -3.55
C ARG A 46 1.23 6.20 -2.17
N LYS A 47 0.67 7.18 -1.43
CA LYS A 47 0.21 7.02 -0.05
C LYS A 47 -0.82 5.89 0.13
N ALA A 48 -1.72 5.72 -0.84
CA ALA A 48 -2.72 4.66 -0.80
C ALA A 48 -2.09 3.26 -0.97
N ILE A 49 -1.01 3.15 -1.75
CA ILE A 49 -0.24 1.90 -1.90
C ILE A 49 0.50 1.61 -0.59
N LEU A 50 1.17 2.62 -0.02
CA LEU A 50 1.87 2.51 1.26
C LEU A 50 0.93 1.99 2.36
N GLN A 51 -0.28 2.55 2.46
CA GLN A 51 -1.33 2.15 3.40
C GLN A 51 -1.82 0.71 3.15
N SER A 52 -2.10 0.35 1.89
CA SER A 52 -2.62 -0.98 1.53
C SER A 52 -1.61 -2.10 1.78
N MET A 53 -0.32 -1.83 1.56
CA MET A 53 0.77 -2.76 1.90
C MET A 53 0.85 -3.03 3.40
N PHE A 54 0.74 -1.99 4.22
CA PHE A 54 0.73 -2.12 5.68
C PHE A 54 -0.42 -3.02 6.15
N TYR A 55 -1.64 -2.80 5.63
CA TYR A 55 -2.79 -3.63 5.98
C TYR A 55 -2.65 -5.07 5.53
N SER A 56 -2.03 -5.31 4.38
CA SER A 56 -1.76 -6.66 3.87
C SER A 56 -0.82 -7.41 4.83
N ARG A 57 0.28 -6.77 5.26
CA ARG A 57 1.18 -7.34 6.26
C ARG A 57 0.50 -7.54 7.61
N ALA A 58 -0.21 -6.54 8.12
CA ALA A 58 -0.88 -6.61 9.40
C ALA A 58 -1.91 -7.74 9.45
N TYR A 59 -2.66 -7.95 8.36
CA TYR A 59 -3.60 -9.06 8.25
C TYR A 59 -2.86 -10.40 8.27
N ALA A 60 -1.84 -10.56 7.43
CA ALA A 60 -1.09 -11.81 7.32
C ALA A 60 -0.44 -12.20 8.65
N GLU A 61 0.18 -11.26 9.35
CA GLU A 61 0.78 -11.47 10.68
C GLU A 61 -0.27 -11.87 11.73
N LYS A 62 -1.36 -11.09 11.82
CA LYS A 62 -2.39 -11.31 12.85
C LYS A 62 -3.03 -12.69 12.74
N PHE A 63 -3.23 -13.18 11.52
CA PHE A 63 -3.93 -14.44 11.26
C PHE A 63 -3.00 -15.59 10.83
N ARG A 64 -1.67 -15.36 10.83
CA ARG A 64 -0.67 -16.32 10.32
C ARG A 64 -1.03 -16.84 8.93
N TYR A 65 -1.37 -15.91 8.05
CA TYR A 65 -1.90 -16.21 6.73
C TYR A 65 -0.78 -16.32 5.70
N GLU A 66 -0.43 -17.55 5.30
CA GLU A 66 0.70 -17.84 4.41
C GLU A 66 0.31 -17.88 2.91
N VAL A 67 -0.97 -17.81 2.60
CA VAL A 67 -1.49 -17.79 1.22
C VAL A 67 -1.41 -16.36 0.68
N PRO A 68 -1.33 -16.16 -0.65
CA PRO A 68 -1.25 -14.82 -1.22
C PRO A 68 -2.26 -13.82 -0.66
N VAL A 69 -1.76 -12.63 -0.33
CA VAL A 69 -2.57 -11.46 0.05
C VAL A 69 -2.36 -10.39 -1.00
N GLN A 70 -3.44 -10.00 -1.68
CA GLN A 70 -3.42 -9.06 -2.77
C GLN A 70 -3.96 -7.69 -2.33
N PRO A 71 -3.13 -6.64 -2.32
CA PRO A 71 -3.61 -5.28 -2.04
C PRO A 71 -4.38 -4.71 -3.23
N PHE A 72 -5.46 -3.99 -2.95
CA PHE A 72 -6.28 -3.28 -3.94
C PHE A 72 -6.66 -1.89 -3.44
N ILE A 73 -6.70 -0.94 -4.38
CA ILE A 73 -7.28 0.38 -4.17
C ILE A 73 -8.49 0.51 -5.09
N TYR A 74 -9.65 0.70 -4.47
CA TYR A 74 -10.91 0.87 -5.17
C TYR A 74 -11.19 2.34 -5.40
N ARG A 75 -10.90 2.82 -6.61
CA ARG A 75 -11.07 4.23 -7.00
C ARG A 75 -12.50 4.47 -7.46
N MET A 76 -13.37 4.87 -6.54
CA MET A 76 -14.79 5.09 -6.81
C MET A 76 -15.03 6.06 -7.98
N ARG A 77 -14.15 7.05 -8.14
CA ARG A 77 -14.28 8.05 -9.20
C ARG A 77 -14.04 7.51 -10.61
N THR A 78 -13.21 6.48 -10.78
CA THR A 78 -12.85 5.95 -12.11
C THR A 78 -13.23 4.49 -12.31
N ILE A 79 -13.92 3.88 -11.36
CA ILE A 79 -14.26 2.45 -11.46
C ILE A 79 -15.16 2.12 -12.64
N TYR A 80 -16.12 3.00 -12.98
CA TYR A 80 -17.00 2.77 -14.11
C TYR A 80 -16.27 2.76 -15.45
N SER A 81 -15.18 3.54 -15.58
CA SER A 81 -14.37 3.61 -16.81
C SER A 81 -13.25 2.57 -16.83
N ASP A 82 -12.53 2.42 -15.72
CA ASP A 82 -11.28 1.67 -15.67
C ASP A 82 -11.48 0.24 -15.15
N GLY A 83 -12.61 -0.03 -14.50
CA GLY A 83 -12.84 -1.25 -13.74
C GLY A 83 -11.97 -1.35 -12.49
N ILE A 84 -11.94 -2.55 -11.92
CA ILE A 84 -11.12 -2.88 -10.74
C ILE A 84 -9.80 -3.45 -11.23
N ASN A 85 -8.71 -2.74 -10.98
CA ASN A 85 -7.38 -3.15 -11.39
C ASN A 85 -6.50 -3.44 -10.17
N PRO A 86 -5.63 -4.47 -10.24
CA PRO A 86 -4.62 -4.69 -9.21
C PRO A 86 -3.61 -3.54 -9.18
N LEU A 87 -2.92 -3.39 -8.06
CA LEU A 87 -1.74 -2.53 -8.01
C LEU A 87 -0.72 -3.00 -9.04
N LYS A 88 0.08 -2.07 -9.57
CA LYS A 88 1.16 -2.37 -10.53
C LYS A 88 2.51 -2.03 -9.93
N TYR A 89 3.40 -2.99 -9.92
CA TYR A 89 4.81 -2.81 -9.56
C TYR A 89 5.67 -3.04 -10.79
N SER A 90 6.46 -2.02 -11.17
CA SER A 90 7.31 -2.07 -12.38
C SER A 90 6.54 -2.52 -13.64
N GLY A 91 5.32 -1.98 -13.82
CA GLY A 91 4.44 -2.28 -14.96
C GLY A 91 3.73 -3.64 -14.90
N LYS A 92 3.97 -4.46 -13.88
CA LYS A 92 3.33 -5.78 -13.71
C LYS A 92 2.28 -5.74 -12.60
N PRO A 93 1.13 -6.43 -12.76
CA PRO A 93 0.18 -6.62 -11.66
C PRO A 93 0.83 -7.28 -10.44
N LEU A 94 0.75 -6.60 -9.29
CA LEU A 94 1.12 -7.16 -7.99
C LEU A 94 -0.02 -8.08 -7.54
N LYS A 95 0.24 -9.39 -7.56
CA LYS A 95 -0.77 -10.40 -7.21
C LYS A 95 -0.61 -10.91 -5.80
N ASP A 96 0.62 -10.84 -5.28
CA ASP A 96 0.91 -11.18 -3.91
C ASP A 96 1.83 -10.12 -3.29
N TYR A 97 1.44 -9.59 -2.14
CA TYR A 97 2.26 -8.62 -1.43
C TYR A 97 3.62 -9.19 -0.99
N HIS A 98 3.73 -10.53 -0.82
CA HIS A 98 4.97 -11.20 -0.49
C HIS A 98 6.10 -10.91 -1.51
N GLU A 99 5.75 -10.59 -2.77
CA GLU A 99 6.72 -10.27 -3.83
C GLU A 99 7.64 -9.09 -3.46
N ILE A 100 7.19 -8.19 -2.57
CA ILE A 100 7.89 -6.93 -2.25
C ILE A 100 7.92 -6.60 -0.76
N ILE A 101 7.35 -7.46 0.10
CA ILE A 101 7.09 -7.11 1.50
C ILE A 101 8.38 -6.87 2.29
N ASP A 102 9.44 -7.63 2.06
CA ASP A 102 10.66 -7.51 2.85
C ASP A 102 11.31 -6.14 2.64
N GLY A 103 11.46 -5.72 1.38
CA GLY A 103 11.99 -4.38 1.07
C GLY A 103 11.07 -3.25 1.50
N TYR A 104 9.75 -3.49 1.54
CA TYR A 104 8.79 -2.54 2.12
C TYR A 104 8.99 -2.41 3.63
N MET A 105 9.13 -3.52 4.35
CA MET A 105 9.30 -3.53 5.81
C MET A 105 10.63 -2.93 6.23
N GLU A 106 11.71 -3.19 5.49
CA GLU A 106 13.01 -2.55 5.71
C GLU A 106 12.90 -1.02 5.69
N ARG A 107 12.23 -0.46 4.69
CA ARG A 107 12.01 0.99 4.56
C ARG A 107 11.07 1.55 5.61
N LEU A 108 10.00 0.80 5.94
CA LEU A 108 9.07 1.19 6.98
C LEU A 108 9.75 1.23 8.35
N GLU A 109 10.55 0.22 8.68
CA GLU A 109 11.32 0.17 9.91
C GLU A 109 12.33 1.31 9.96
N ALA A 110 13.07 1.57 8.88
CA ALA A 110 13.99 2.69 8.81
C ALA A 110 13.28 4.05 9.06
N LEU A 111 12.11 4.26 8.44
CA LEU A 111 11.32 5.47 8.64
C LEU A 111 10.83 5.62 10.09
N VAL A 112 10.28 4.56 10.68
CA VAL A 112 9.82 4.58 12.07
C VAL A 112 10.99 4.80 13.03
N ARG A 113 12.14 4.17 12.76
CA ARG A 113 13.36 4.33 13.54
C ARG A 113 13.87 5.76 13.48
N GLU A 114 13.85 6.40 12.32
CA GLU A 114 14.16 7.84 12.20
C GLU A 114 13.20 8.67 13.06
N MET A 115 11.90 8.43 12.98
CA MET A 115 10.91 9.19 13.75
C MET A 115 11.06 9.03 15.27
N LEU A 116 11.56 7.89 15.76
CA LEU A 116 11.60 7.58 17.19
C LEU A 116 12.98 7.73 17.84
N LEU A 117 14.07 7.50 17.10
CA LEU A 117 15.43 7.44 17.64
C LEU A 117 16.35 8.56 17.13
N SER A 118 15.90 9.35 16.15
CA SER A 118 16.70 10.45 15.64
C SER A 118 16.68 11.64 16.61
N ASP A 119 17.83 12.30 16.76
CA ASP A 119 17.96 13.60 17.42
C ASP A 119 17.51 14.76 16.53
N LYS A 120 17.24 14.49 15.25
CA LYS A 120 16.71 15.49 14.31
C LYS A 120 15.35 15.98 14.82
N PRO A 121 15.15 17.31 14.97
CA PRO A 121 13.85 17.85 15.29
C PRO A 121 12.85 17.57 14.17
N PHE A 122 11.59 17.36 14.50
CA PHE A 122 10.52 17.36 13.51
C PHE A 122 10.45 18.73 12.84
N THR A 123 10.58 18.76 11.52
CA THR A 123 10.46 19.97 10.72
C THR A 123 9.15 19.97 9.94
N GLN A 124 8.71 21.15 9.53
CA GLN A 124 7.58 21.28 8.62
C GLN A 124 7.89 20.62 7.26
N ALA A 125 6.85 20.22 6.54
CA ALA A 125 7.00 19.75 5.17
C ALA A 125 7.64 20.86 4.31
N GLU A 126 8.63 20.49 3.50
CA GLU A 126 9.33 21.43 2.61
C GLU A 126 8.42 22.08 1.57
N LYS A 127 7.31 21.42 1.22
CA LYS A 127 6.36 21.87 0.21
C LYS A 127 5.13 22.48 0.87
N GLU A 128 4.93 23.79 0.68
CA GLU A 128 3.75 24.51 1.17
C GLU A 128 2.43 23.86 0.71
N GLU A 129 2.38 23.33 -0.52
CA GLU A 129 1.21 22.61 -1.05
C GLU A 129 0.78 21.45 -0.14
N SER A 130 1.75 20.74 0.46
CA SER A 130 1.50 19.63 1.38
C SER A 130 0.92 20.10 2.72
N CYS A 131 1.18 21.36 3.09
CA CYS A 131 0.71 22.00 4.31
C CYS A 131 -0.52 22.91 4.12
N THR A 132 -1.10 22.95 2.91
CA THR A 132 -2.31 23.76 2.61
C THR A 132 -3.44 23.53 3.61
N PHE A 133 -3.58 22.29 4.08
CA PHE A 133 -4.63 21.85 5.01
C PHE A 133 -4.09 21.40 6.38
N CYS A 134 -2.82 21.69 6.70
CA CYS A 134 -2.24 21.33 7.99
C CYS A 134 -2.71 22.28 9.10
N LEU A 135 -3.00 21.70 10.28
CA LEU A 135 -3.36 22.44 11.49
C LEU A 135 -2.16 23.14 12.13
N PHE A 136 -0.95 22.61 11.89
CA PHE A 136 0.31 23.16 12.37
C PHE A 136 1.03 23.75 11.15
N LYS A 137 1.33 25.05 11.21
CA LYS A 137 1.99 25.85 10.17
C LYS A 137 3.27 26.48 10.73
#